data_AF-A0A9D8AXU2-F1
#
_entry.id   AF-A0A9D8AXU2-F1
#
_cell.length_a   1.000
_cell.length_b   1.000
_cell.length_c   1.000
_cell.angle_alpha   90.00
_cell.angle_beta   90.00
_cell.angle_gamma   90.00
#
_symmetry.space_group_name_H-M   'P 1'
#
loop_
_entity.id
_entity.type
_entity.pdbx_description
1 polymer ?
#
loop_
_entity_poly.entity_id
_entity_poly.type
_entity_poly.pdbx_seq_one_letter_code
_entity_poly.pdbx_strand_id
1 'polypeptide(L)'
;MARKRTPAQQSSFIKHEIPEMPEGYYSPGPNRNLRRFVEQHATPYDAETDDYNVPPFDKPITTTKATAIYNMHTYWSKKPHDAIRQYIRHYTRPGDLVLDSFCGSGGTALAALMEGRAAIAMDLSPAATFITKNYCTPVDVDALQRAFEELKAKVKPEMDWLYGTRCDRCDGRATTGYTVYSYVFQCPRCLEKVTLFDCVEAQGQTASGKPKTISACPQCYARGHVEEISTRDKRLDPVPVLVSYLCEEGCRPQRSERRHNDPDPKKRAFFEQYDLGKLREIKSKEIPYWYPRNRMLDVPQEQLQWGMLWRPYHGDIQRVDQFFTKRNLRCIAALLCRISELACAECEKETLRFALQSCILNCSIMYRYRESGKGGIAMGTYYVPPVYQVMNAFSSFEGKLQDVARGLVNLAEILTTDLLISTQSALHLGQIPSDSIDYIFTDPPYSWKVQYGESNYLWEAWMQFDTSWLQQEVIINPARGLDEQDWKYRM
;
A
#
# COMPACT_ATOMS: atom_id res chain seq x y z
N MET A 1 23.99 -29.80 14.30
CA MET A 1 22.65 -30.43 14.39
C MET A 1 21.62 -29.34 14.63
N ALA A 2 21.02 -28.81 13.56
CA ALA A 2 20.00 -27.77 13.65
C ALA A 2 18.61 -28.42 13.55
N ARG A 3 17.76 -28.19 14.56
CA ARG A 3 16.38 -28.70 14.63
C ARG A 3 15.59 -28.20 13.41
N LYS A 4 15.15 -29.14 12.58
CA LYS A 4 14.13 -28.93 11.54
C LYS A 4 12.87 -28.38 12.23
N ARG A 5 12.40 -27.19 11.84
CA ARG A 5 11.04 -26.74 12.15
C ARG A 5 10.07 -27.58 11.31
N THR A 6 9.29 -28.43 11.97
CA THR A 6 8.14 -29.12 11.40
C THR A 6 7.01 -28.13 11.10
N PRO A 7 6.36 -28.19 9.93
CA PRO A 7 5.14 -27.46 9.67
C PRO A 7 3.95 -28.31 10.12
N ALA A 8 3.62 -28.26 11.41
CA ALA A 8 2.33 -28.72 11.95
C ALA A 8 2.30 -28.45 13.46
N GLN A 9 1.78 -27.29 13.82
CA GLN A 9 1.06 -27.04 15.06
C GLN A 9 0.19 -25.81 14.77
N GLN A 10 -0.86 -26.03 13.97
CA GLN A 10 -2.04 -25.18 14.04
C GLN A 10 -2.57 -25.35 15.46
N SER A 11 -2.22 -24.42 16.34
CA SER A 11 -2.95 -24.28 17.59
C SER A 11 -4.39 -23.99 17.19
N SER A 12 -5.30 -24.87 17.60
CA SER A 12 -6.71 -24.50 17.71
C SER A 12 -6.76 -23.36 18.72
N PHE A 13 -6.70 -22.14 18.21
CA PHE A 13 -6.91 -20.97 19.05
C PHE A 13 -8.35 -21.04 19.57
N ILE A 14 -8.47 -20.66 20.83
CA ILE A 14 -9.67 -20.69 21.66
C ILE A 14 -10.88 -20.29 20.82
N LYS A 15 -11.94 -21.09 20.85
CA LYS A 15 -13.28 -20.74 20.33
C LYS A 15 -13.87 -19.62 21.18
N HIS A 16 -13.30 -18.42 21.12
CA HIS A 16 -14.06 -17.23 21.41
C HIS A 16 -14.97 -17.00 20.20
N GLU A 17 -16.25 -16.80 20.47
CA GLU A 17 -17.20 -16.37 19.44
C GLU A 17 -16.66 -15.06 18.85
N ILE A 18 -16.47 -15.05 17.53
CA ILE A 18 -15.93 -13.88 16.84
C ILE A 18 -17.06 -12.88 16.76
N PRO A 19 -16.94 -11.70 17.41
CA PRO A 19 -18.05 -10.78 17.47
C PRO A 19 -18.31 -10.22 16.07
N GLU A 20 -19.58 -10.19 15.69
CA GLU A 20 -20.03 -9.66 14.41
C GLU A 20 -20.26 -8.15 14.50
N MET A 21 -19.93 -7.45 13.41
CA MET A 21 -20.23 -6.02 13.31
C MET A 21 -21.73 -5.82 13.03
N PRO A 22 -22.40 -4.86 13.70
CA PRO A 22 -23.81 -4.59 13.45
C PRO A 22 -24.12 -4.23 11.99
N GLU A 23 -25.30 -4.59 11.50
CA GLU A 23 -25.71 -4.22 10.14
C GLU A 23 -25.70 -2.69 9.95
N GLY A 24 -25.17 -2.22 8.82
CA GLY A 24 -25.13 -0.80 8.48
C GLY A 24 -24.12 0.03 9.27
N TYR A 25 -23.21 -0.61 10.01
CA TYR A 25 -22.10 0.08 10.67
C TYR A 25 -21.18 0.81 9.69
N TYR A 26 -21.00 0.31 8.47
CA TYR A 26 -20.16 0.93 7.44
C TYR A 26 -20.99 1.40 6.24
N SER A 27 -20.69 2.60 5.75
CA SER A 27 -21.22 3.13 4.49
C SER A 27 -20.11 3.76 3.65
N PRO A 28 -20.03 3.47 2.33
CA PRO A 28 -19.08 4.10 1.41
C PRO A 28 -19.46 5.56 1.05
N GLY A 29 -20.57 6.06 1.58
CA GLY A 29 -20.98 7.48 1.57
C GLY A 29 -21.55 7.86 2.94
N PRO A 30 -22.31 8.98 3.06
CA PRO A 30 -22.95 9.35 4.32
C PRO A 30 -23.79 8.20 4.89
N ASN A 31 -23.48 7.77 6.10
CA ASN A 31 -24.16 6.68 6.76
C ASN A 31 -25.54 7.14 7.27
N ARG A 32 -26.61 6.46 6.84
CA ARG A 32 -28.00 6.79 7.20
C ARG A 32 -28.37 6.41 8.63
N ASN A 33 -27.58 5.55 9.26
CA ASN A 33 -27.79 5.12 10.64
C ASN A 33 -27.11 6.04 11.65
N LEU A 34 -26.37 7.07 11.21
CA LEU A 34 -25.58 7.94 12.08
C LEU A 34 -26.41 8.55 13.22
N ARG A 35 -27.56 9.15 12.90
CA ARG A 35 -28.45 9.74 13.91
C ARG A 35 -28.90 8.71 14.95
N ARG A 36 -29.38 7.54 14.48
CA ARG A 36 -29.86 6.47 15.33
C ARG A 36 -28.76 5.92 16.24
N PHE A 37 -27.56 5.73 15.69
CA PHE A 37 -26.40 5.25 16.45
C PHE A 37 -26.04 6.23 17.56
N VAL A 38 -26.00 7.53 17.27
CA VAL A 38 -25.74 8.54 18.31
C VAL A 38 -26.81 8.49 19.39
N GLU A 39 -28.11 8.43 19.04
CA GLU A 39 -29.19 8.33 20.02
C GLU A 39 -29.15 7.05 20.89
N GLN A 40 -28.52 5.98 20.40
CA GLN A 40 -28.37 4.72 21.13
C GLN A 40 -27.21 4.73 22.12
N HIS A 41 -26.17 5.51 21.86
CA HIS A 41 -24.92 5.48 22.63
C HIS A 41 -24.61 6.78 23.37
N ALA A 42 -25.26 7.90 23.02
CA ALA A 42 -25.03 9.18 23.67
C ALA A 42 -25.61 9.19 25.09
N THR A 43 -24.84 9.77 26.02
CA THR A 43 -25.35 10.19 27.33
C THR A 43 -25.82 11.64 27.22
N PRO A 44 -27.09 11.97 27.53
CA PRO A 44 -27.55 13.36 27.51
C PRO A 44 -26.71 14.23 28.46
N TYR A 45 -26.18 15.33 27.95
CA TYR A 45 -25.47 16.31 28.77
C TYR A 45 -26.43 17.07 29.69
N ASP A 46 -26.05 17.20 30.95
CA ASP A 46 -26.75 18.00 31.96
C ASP A 46 -25.73 18.81 32.77
N ALA A 47 -25.72 20.13 32.54
CA ALA A 47 -24.77 21.04 33.18
C ALA A 47 -24.91 21.13 34.71
N GLU A 48 -26.09 20.80 35.27
CA GLU A 48 -26.31 20.86 36.72
C GLU A 48 -25.77 19.63 37.43
N THR A 49 -25.60 18.51 36.70
CA THR A 49 -25.14 17.24 37.26
C THR A 49 -23.78 16.79 36.71
N ASP A 50 -23.18 17.56 35.79
CA ASP A 50 -21.85 17.28 35.24
C ASP A 50 -20.76 17.36 36.32
N ASP A 51 -20.16 16.20 36.60
CA ASP A 51 -19.07 16.04 37.55
C ASP A 51 -17.72 15.80 36.85
N TYR A 52 -17.65 15.98 35.52
CA TYR A 52 -16.46 15.70 34.74
C TYR A 52 -15.30 16.63 35.13
N ASN A 53 -14.34 16.08 35.88
CA ASN A 53 -13.14 16.79 36.30
C ASN A 53 -11.90 15.91 36.11
N VAL A 54 -11.43 15.85 34.85
CA VAL A 54 -10.24 15.09 34.47
C VAL A 54 -9.09 16.07 34.18
N PRO A 55 -7.93 15.96 34.87
CA PRO A 55 -6.80 16.85 34.62
C PRO A 55 -6.19 16.61 33.23
N PRO A 56 -5.47 17.58 32.64
CA PRO A 56 -4.74 17.36 31.40
C PRO A 56 -3.79 16.17 31.49
N PHE A 57 -3.76 15.35 30.43
CA PHE A 57 -2.86 14.22 30.33
C PHE A 57 -1.39 14.70 30.26
N ASP A 58 -0.60 14.35 31.28
CA ASP A 58 0.79 14.80 31.47
C ASP A 58 1.82 13.66 31.45
N LYS A 59 1.36 12.42 31.17
CA LYS A 59 2.22 11.23 31.18
C LYS A 59 2.95 11.05 29.84
N PRO A 60 4.23 10.66 29.83
CA PRO A 60 4.92 10.33 28.59
C PRO A 60 4.30 9.11 27.91
N ILE A 61 3.97 9.24 26.62
CA ILE A 61 3.46 8.12 25.82
C ILE A 61 4.64 7.31 25.29
N THR A 62 4.73 6.06 25.74
CA THR A 62 5.65 5.07 25.16
C THR A 62 4.84 4.09 24.30
N THR A 63 5.20 3.97 23.03
CA THR A 63 4.53 3.07 22.08
C THR A 63 5.50 2.57 21.01
N THR A 64 5.13 1.52 20.28
CA THR A 64 5.89 1.00 19.15
C THR A 64 5.03 0.96 17.89
N LYS A 65 5.64 1.26 16.75
CA LYS A 65 5.02 1.10 15.41
C LYS A 65 5.14 -0.33 14.87
N ALA A 66 5.60 -1.28 15.68
CA ALA A 66 5.92 -2.65 15.23
C ALA A 66 4.86 -3.70 15.63
N THR A 67 3.63 -3.30 15.97
CA THR A 67 2.57 -4.27 16.33
C THR A 67 2.01 -4.98 15.10
N ALA A 68 1.45 -6.19 15.29
CA ALA A 68 0.85 -6.96 14.20
C ALA A 68 -0.28 -6.19 13.52
N ILE A 69 -1.16 -5.57 14.32
CA ILE A 69 -2.22 -4.69 13.81
C ILE A 69 -1.62 -3.50 13.05
N TYR A 70 -0.55 -2.87 13.55
CA TYR A 70 0.05 -1.74 12.84
C TYR A 70 0.55 -2.12 11.43
N ASN A 71 1.01 -3.36 11.24
CA ASN A 71 1.60 -3.85 9.99
C ASN A 71 0.59 -4.35 8.94
N MET A 72 -0.71 -4.46 9.27
CA MET A 72 -1.72 -4.96 8.33
C MET A 72 -1.82 -4.07 7.08
N HIS A 73 -1.77 -2.74 7.24
CA HIS A 73 -1.87 -1.76 6.16
C HIS A 73 -1.11 -0.47 6.46
N THR A 74 -0.38 0.05 5.47
CA THR A 74 0.32 1.34 5.59
C THR A 74 -0.65 2.51 5.37
N TYR A 75 -0.46 3.63 6.05
CA TYR A 75 -1.22 4.86 5.76
C TYR A 75 -0.35 6.07 6.10
N TRP A 76 -0.50 7.17 5.35
CA TRP A 76 0.49 8.25 5.24
C TRP A 76 0.79 8.95 6.57
N SER A 77 -0.20 9.07 7.45
CA SER A 77 -0.15 9.75 8.75
C SER A 77 -0.56 8.84 9.91
N LYS A 78 -0.42 7.52 9.75
CA LYS A 78 -0.89 6.54 10.73
C LYS A 78 -0.27 6.74 12.11
N LYS A 79 -1.13 6.77 13.14
CA LYS A 79 -0.75 6.82 14.56
C LYS A 79 -0.88 5.43 15.19
N PRO A 80 0.00 5.05 16.13
CA PRO A 80 -0.18 3.80 16.89
C PRO A 80 -1.44 3.86 17.76
N HIS A 81 -2.33 2.87 17.64
CA HIS A 81 -3.55 2.81 18.46
C HIS A 81 -3.23 2.72 19.95
N ASP A 82 -2.14 2.04 20.36
CA ASP A 82 -1.71 1.96 21.76
C ASP A 82 -1.39 3.31 22.41
N ALA A 83 -0.95 4.30 21.61
CA ALA A 83 -0.82 5.67 22.10
C ALA A 83 -2.19 6.31 22.34
N ILE A 84 -3.11 6.11 21.40
CA ILE A 84 -4.46 6.69 21.46
C ILE A 84 -5.26 6.08 22.62
N ARG A 85 -5.12 4.77 22.87
CA ARG A 85 -5.76 4.06 24.00
C ARG A 85 -5.50 4.74 25.35
N GLN A 86 -4.32 5.32 25.55
CA GLN A 86 -3.99 6.03 26.79
C GLN A 86 -4.82 7.31 26.96
N TYR A 87 -5.05 8.06 25.88
CA TYR A 87 -5.93 9.22 25.89
C TYR A 87 -7.39 8.82 26.11
N ILE A 88 -7.86 7.78 25.40
CA ILE A 88 -9.22 7.26 25.57
C ILE A 88 -9.46 6.86 27.03
N ARG A 89 -8.57 6.04 27.62
CA ARG A 89 -8.69 5.64 29.04
C ARG A 89 -8.70 6.81 30.01
N HIS A 90 -7.96 7.87 29.71
CA HIS A 90 -7.80 9.00 30.61
C HIS A 90 -9.00 9.96 30.54
N TYR A 91 -9.52 10.25 29.35
CA TYR A 91 -10.57 11.24 29.13
C TYR A 91 -11.99 10.67 29.01
N THR A 92 -12.17 9.36 29.06
CA THR A 92 -13.50 8.73 28.89
C THR A 92 -13.72 7.62 29.90
N ARG A 93 -14.97 7.16 30.04
CA ARG A 93 -15.42 5.99 30.79
C ARG A 93 -15.88 4.90 29.81
N PRO A 94 -15.87 3.60 30.18
CA PRO A 94 -16.45 2.55 29.34
C PRO A 94 -17.91 2.86 28.99
N GLY A 95 -18.30 2.63 27.74
CA GLY A 95 -19.61 2.99 27.20
C GLY A 95 -19.69 4.36 26.52
N ASP A 96 -18.79 5.29 26.83
CA ASP A 96 -18.76 6.62 26.22
C ASP A 96 -18.65 6.57 24.68
N LEU A 97 -19.21 7.57 24.02
CA LEU A 97 -19.22 7.74 22.58
C LEU A 97 -18.06 8.63 22.10
N VAL A 98 -17.14 8.03 21.35
CA VAL A 98 -15.95 8.69 20.81
C VAL A 98 -16.13 9.04 19.33
N LEU A 99 -15.86 10.28 18.95
CA LEU A 99 -15.89 10.74 17.56
C LEU A 99 -14.47 11.03 17.03
N ASP A 100 -14.16 10.48 15.86
CA ASP A 100 -13.05 10.91 15.01
C ASP A 100 -13.58 11.30 13.63
N SER A 101 -13.61 12.60 13.34
CA SER A 101 -14.11 13.16 12.09
C SER A 101 -13.09 13.18 10.94
N PHE A 102 -11.85 12.76 11.20
CA PHE A 102 -10.75 12.64 10.24
C PHE A 102 -9.99 11.33 10.49
N CYS A 103 -10.75 10.22 10.50
CA CYS A 103 -10.29 8.96 11.08
C CYS A 103 -9.09 8.33 10.36
N GLY A 104 -8.86 8.66 9.09
CA GLY A 104 -7.75 8.14 8.30
C GLY A 104 -7.71 6.63 8.31
N SER A 105 -6.72 6.03 8.96
CA SER A 105 -6.61 4.58 9.09
C SER A 105 -7.34 3.99 10.30
N GLY A 106 -8.23 4.73 10.97
CA GLY A 106 -9.11 4.18 12.01
C GLY A 106 -8.46 3.92 13.37
N GLY A 107 -7.29 4.51 13.64
CA GLY A 107 -6.55 4.25 14.87
C GLY A 107 -7.32 4.64 16.14
N THR A 108 -8.09 5.72 16.08
CA THR A 108 -8.95 6.21 17.17
C THR A 108 -10.13 5.28 17.41
N ALA A 109 -10.83 4.88 16.35
CA ALA A 109 -11.94 3.94 16.44
C ALA A 109 -11.49 2.60 17.03
N LEU A 110 -10.40 2.03 16.51
CA LEU A 110 -9.84 0.80 17.07
C LEU A 110 -9.48 0.96 18.55
N ALA A 111 -8.85 2.07 18.94
CA ALA A 111 -8.52 2.34 20.33
C ALA A 111 -9.77 2.43 21.21
N ALA A 112 -10.83 3.11 20.76
CA ALA A 112 -12.09 3.20 21.48
C ALA A 112 -12.74 1.82 21.69
N LEU A 113 -12.83 0.99 20.65
CA LEU A 113 -13.40 -0.34 20.72
C LEU A 113 -12.61 -1.28 21.65
N MET A 114 -11.28 -1.20 21.63
CA MET A 114 -10.39 -1.95 22.55
C MET A 114 -10.44 -1.45 24.00
N GLU A 115 -11.01 -0.28 24.23
CA GLU A 115 -11.31 0.25 25.57
C GLU A 115 -12.79 0.11 25.94
N GLY A 116 -13.63 -0.50 25.10
CA GLY A 116 -15.05 -0.68 25.41
C GLY A 116 -15.85 0.62 25.32
N ARG A 117 -15.49 1.51 24.38
CA ARG A 117 -16.23 2.72 24.02
C ARG A 117 -16.92 2.52 22.68
N ALA A 118 -18.08 3.13 22.51
CA ALA A 118 -18.70 3.24 21.21
C ALA A 118 -17.90 4.25 20.36
N ALA A 119 -17.85 4.06 19.04
CA ALA A 119 -17.03 4.88 18.18
C ALA A 119 -17.76 5.33 16.90
N ILE A 120 -17.56 6.58 16.51
CA ILE A 120 -17.92 7.12 15.20
C ILE A 120 -16.64 7.50 14.48
N ALA A 121 -16.38 6.88 13.33
CA ALA A 121 -15.25 7.15 12.48
C ALA A 121 -15.72 7.73 11.15
N MET A 122 -15.26 8.94 10.83
CA MET A 122 -15.63 9.62 9.60
C MET A 122 -14.38 10.01 8.84
N ASP A 123 -14.42 9.88 7.54
CA ASP A 123 -13.41 10.44 6.65
C ASP A 123 -14.05 10.77 5.31
N LEU A 124 -13.49 11.74 4.62
CA LEU A 124 -13.94 12.08 3.27
C LEU A 124 -13.44 11.06 2.24
N SER A 125 -12.28 10.42 2.48
CA SER A 125 -11.67 9.45 1.58
C SER A 125 -12.29 8.05 1.74
N PRO A 126 -12.82 7.44 0.66
CA PRO A 126 -13.26 6.06 0.69
C PRO A 126 -12.12 5.06 1.00
N ALA A 127 -10.87 5.36 0.60
CA ALA A 127 -9.74 4.52 0.98
C ALA A 127 -9.50 4.53 2.49
N ALA A 128 -9.64 5.69 3.14
CA ALA A 128 -9.51 5.82 4.59
C ALA A 128 -10.59 5.02 5.33
N THR A 129 -11.86 5.19 4.98
CA THR A 129 -12.95 4.47 5.64
C THR A 129 -12.93 2.97 5.36
N PHE A 130 -12.53 2.54 4.16
CA PHE A 130 -12.33 1.11 3.86
C PHE A 130 -11.18 0.50 4.68
N ILE A 131 -10.07 1.22 4.86
CA ILE A 131 -8.98 0.79 5.75
C ILE A 131 -9.46 0.74 7.21
N THR A 132 -10.18 1.75 7.66
CA THR A 132 -10.76 1.82 9.01
C THR A 132 -11.69 0.65 9.29
N LYS A 133 -12.57 0.31 8.34
CA LYS A 133 -13.46 -0.85 8.41
C LYS A 133 -12.66 -2.13 8.69
N ASN A 134 -11.70 -2.43 7.83
CA ASN A 134 -10.90 -3.66 7.96
C ASN A 134 -9.97 -3.67 9.20
N TYR A 135 -9.64 -2.50 9.76
CA TYR A 135 -8.92 -2.43 11.03
C TYR A 135 -9.77 -2.75 12.26
N CYS A 136 -11.06 -2.47 12.18
CA CYS A 136 -11.96 -2.54 13.32
C CYS A 136 -12.92 -3.73 13.27
N THR A 137 -12.93 -4.49 12.18
CA THR A 137 -13.81 -5.64 11.98
C THR A 137 -13.08 -6.95 12.27
N PRO A 138 -13.45 -7.69 13.33
CA PRO A 138 -12.99 -9.05 13.55
C PRO A 138 -13.43 -9.98 12.40
N VAL A 139 -12.57 -10.94 12.04
CA VAL A 139 -12.83 -11.90 10.96
C VAL A 139 -12.34 -13.27 11.39
N ASP A 140 -13.07 -14.32 11.03
CA ASP A 140 -12.63 -15.71 11.20
C ASP A 140 -11.39 -15.97 10.35
N VAL A 141 -10.23 -16.07 11.02
CA VAL A 141 -8.94 -16.31 10.37
C VAL A 141 -8.90 -17.68 9.69
N ASP A 142 -9.61 -18.69 10.21
CA ASP A 142 -9.69 -20.00 9.57
C ASP A 142 -10.58 -19.94 8.32
N ALA A 143 -11.69 -19.19 8.35
CA ALA A 143 -12.51 -18.93 7.17
C ALA A 143 -11.75 -18.15 6.10
N LEU A 144 -11.02 -17.10 6.50
CA LEU A 144 -10.15 -16.33 5.62
C LEU A 144 -9.07 -17.21 4.97
N GLN A 145 -8.46 -18.11 5.74
CA GLN A 145 -7.46 -19.04 5.20
C GLN A 145 -8.08 -19.99 4.17
N ARG A 146 -9.29 -20.52 4.42
CA ARG A 146 -10.01 -21.35 3.44
C ARG A 146 -10.31 -20.58 2.16
N ALA A 147 -10.81 -19.35 2.28
CA ALA A 147 -11.07 -18.46 1.14
C ALA A 147 -9.78 -18.16 0.34
N PHE A 148 -8.66 -17.97 1.03
CA PHE A 148 -7.37 -17.77 0.39
C PHE A 148 -6.86 -19.02 -0.36
N GLU A 149 -7.01 -20.22 0.20
CA GLU A 149 -6.62 -21.45 -0.51
C GLU A 149 -7.48 -21.68 -1.76
N GLU A 150 -8.79 -21.36 -1.70
CA GLU A 150 -9.66 -21.38 -2.88
C GLU A 150 -9.19 -20.36 -3.94
N LEU A 151 -8.89 -19.13 -3.53
CA LEU A 151 -8.38 -18.09 -4.41
C LEU A 151 -7.07 -18.54 -5.08
N LYS A 152 -6.13 -19.06 -4.29
CA LYS A 152 -4.83 -19.56 -4.73
C LYS A 152 -5.00 -20.65 -5.79
N ALA A 153 -5.91 -21.59 -5.59
CA ALA A 153 -6.23 -22.62 -6.58
C ALA A 153 -6.78 -22.02 -7.89
N LYS A 154 -7.72 -21.06 -7.81
CA LYS A 154 -8.32 -20.39 -8.98
C LYS A 154 -7.32 -19.56 -9.79
N VAL A 155 -6.37 -18.89 -9.13
CA VAL A 155 -5.38 -18.04 -9.82
C VAL A 155 -4.12 -18.81 -10.24
N LYS A 156 -3.90 -20.02 -9.72
CA LYS A 156 -2.66 -20.78 -9.96
C LYS A 156 -2.26 -20.89 -11.44
N PRO A 157 -3.14 -21.24 -12.40
CA PRO A 157 -2.74 -21.37 -13.80
C PRO A 157 -2.21 -20.05 -14.38
N GLU A 158 -2.83 -18.94 -13.99
CA GLU A 158 -2.45 -17.59 -14.39
C GLU A 158 -1.11 -17.19 -13.77
N MET A 159 -0.91 -17.46 -12.47
CA MET A 159 0.35 -17.16 -11.76
C MET A 159 1.52 -18.00 -12.26
N ASP A 160 1.30 -19.30 -12.48
CA ASP A 160 2.30 -20.22 -13.06
C ASP A 160 2.74 -19.74 -14.45
N TRP A 161 1.80 -19.28 -15.28
CA TRP A 161 2.12 -18.76 -16.62
C TRP A 161 2.84 -17.41 -16.56
N LEU A 162 2.44 -16.49 -15.68
CA LEU A 162 3.01 -15.14 -15.56
C LEU A 162 4.44 -15.12 -15.00
N TYR A 163 4.73 -15.98 -14.02
CA TYR A 163 5.98 -15.95 -13.27
C TYR A 163 6.88 -17.17 -13.49
N GLY A 164 6.38 -18.22 -14.15
CA GLY A 164 7.16 -19.42 -14.47
C GLY A 164 8.38 -19.13 -15.36
N THR A 165 9.50 -19.76 -15.01
CA THR A 165 10.79 -19.72 -15.73
C THR A 165 11.53 -21.06 -15.52
N ARG A 166 12.79 -21.17 -15.95
CA ARG A 166 13.63 -22.35 -15.71
C ARG A 166 14.86 -22.04 -14.86
N CYS A 167 15.32 -23.03 -14.10
CA CYS A 167 16.55 -22.95 -13.32
C CYS A 167 17.76 -23.24 -14.22
N ASP A 168 18.71 -22.31 -14.31
CA ASP A 168 19.96 -22.51 -15.06
C ASP A 168 20.90 -23.58 -14.46
N ARG A 169 20.63 -24.07 -13.25
CA ARG A 169 21.46 -25.10 -12.58
C ARG A 169 21.02 -26.52 -12.88
N CYS A 170 19.71 -26.80 -12.76
CA CYS A 170 19.16 -28.15 -12.96
C CYS A 170 18.25 -28.28 -14.17
N ASP A 171 18.04 -27.19 -14.94
CA ASP A 171 17.12 -27.13 -16.06
C ASP A 171 15.64 -27.36 -15.65
N GLY A 172 15.36 -27.52 -14.36
CA GLY A 172 14.03 -27.72 -13.80
C GLY A 172 13.16 -26.47 -13.78
N ARG A 173 11.94 -26.62 -13.28
CA ARG A 173 11.01 -25.50 -13.08
C ARG A 173 11.54 -24.51 -12.06
N ALA A 174 11.22 -23.25 -12.30
CA ALA A 174 11.49 -22.16 -11.38
C ALA A 174 10.39 -21.09 -11.47
N THR A 175 10.27 -20.29 -10.42
CA THR A 175 9.37 -19.14 -10.39
C THR A 175 10.17 -17.86 -10.19
N THR A 176 9.83 -16.83 -10.95
CA THR A 176 10.40 -15.49 -10.83
C THR A 176 9.98 -14.87 -9.50
N GLY A 177 10.94 -14.50 -8.66
CA GLY A 177 10.72 -13.77 -7.42
C GLY A 177 10.62 -12.26 -7.65
N TYR A 178 11.54 -11.70 -8.45
CA TYR A 178 11.47 -10.32 -8.93
C TYR A 178 12.31 -10.12 -10.19
N THR A 179 12.03 -9.04 -10.91
CA THR A 179 12.81 -8.59 -12.06
C THR A 179 13.28 -7.16 -11.83
N VAL A 180 14.57 -6.90 -11.94
CA VAL A 180 15.13 -5.55 -11.86
C VAL A 180 15.14 -4.94 -13.25
N TYR A 181 14.67 -3.71 -13.34
CA TYR A 181 14.71 -2.89 -14.54
C TYR A 181 15.61 -1.70 -14.30
N SER A 182 16.30 -1.28 -15.35
CA SER A 182 17.10 -0.06 -15.36
C SER A 182 16.73 0.78 -16.56
N TYR A 183 16.55 2.09 -16.34
CA TYR A 183 16.51 3.05 -17.43
C TYR A 183 17.84 3.03 -18.19
N VAL A 184 17.74 3.28 -19.49
CA VAL A 184 18.87 3.35 -20.42
C VAL A 184 19.19 4.81 -20.71
N PHE A 185 20.47 5.12 -20.75
CA PHE A 185 21.01 6.46 -21.02
C PHE A 185 22.02 6.38 -22.16
N GLN A 186 22.16 7.45 -22.92
CA GLN A 186 23.21 7.55 -23.92
C GLN A 186 24.42 8.27 -23.31
N CYS A 187 25.58 7.64 -23.36
CA CYS A 187 26.82 8.25 -22.89
C CYS A 187 27.18 9.47 -23.76
N PRO A 188 27.44 10.67 -23.18
CA PRO A 188 27.75 11.86 -23.95
C PRO A 188 29.10 11.79 -24.67
N ARG A 189 30.01 10.91 -24.20
CA ARG A 189 31.35 10.74 -24.79
C ARG A 189 31.40 9.68 -25.87
N CYS A 190 31.02 8.44 -25.56
CA CYS A 190 31.13 7.32 -26.49
C CYS A 190 29.85 7.02 -27.26
N LEU A 191 28.74 7.72 -26.98
CA LEU A 191 27.42 7.55 -27.60
C LEU A 191 26.76 6.17 -27.38
N GLU A 192 27.41 5.29 -26.61
CA GLU A 192 26.87 3.97 -26.27
C GLU A 192 25.64 4.10 -25.37
N LYS A 193 24.65 3.24 -25.60
CA LYS A 193 23.49 3.10 -24.71
C LYS A 193 23.85 2.21 -23.54
N VAL A 194 23.78 2.74 -22.33
CA VAL A 194 24.17 2.05 -21.11
C VAL A 194 23.02 2.06 -20.12
N THR A 195 22.86 0.96 -19.38
CA THR A 195 21.91 0.93 -18.27
C THR A 195 22.56 1.57 -17.04
N LEU A 196 21.79 2.31 -16.23
CA LEU A 196 22.31 2.84 -14.97
C LEU A 196 22.79 1.72 -14.02
N PHE A 197 22.15 0.55 -14.09
CA PHE A 197 22.54 -0.63 -13.33
C PHE A 197 23.96 -1.13 -13.63
N ASP A 198 24.46 -0.94 -14.85
CA ASP A 198 25.81 -1.34 -15.26
C ASP A 198 26.86 -0.25 -15.05
N CYS A 199 26.46 0.94 -14.61
CA CYS A 199 27.40 2.03 -14.39
C CYS A 199 28.31 1.74 -13.21
N VAL A 200 29.58 2.11 -13.34
CA VAL A 200 30.60 1.90 -12.31
C VAL A 200 30.54 3.08 -11.34
N GLU A 201 30.50 2.82 -10.03
CA GLU A 201 30.66 3.89 -9.05
C GLU A 201 32.09 4.45 -9.11
N ALA A 202 32.22 5.74 -9.41
CA ALA A 202 33.50 6.43 -9.51
C ALA A 202 33.48 7.76 -8.73
N GLN A 203 34.66 8.29 -8.42
CA GLN A 203 34.78 9.64 -7.87
C GLN A 203 34.72 10.67 -9.00
N GLY A 204 33.86 11.66 -8.83
CA GLY A 204 33.77 12.85 -9.67
C GLY A 204 33.80 14.12 -8.81
N GLN A 205 33.60 15.27 -9.46
CA GLN A 205 33.56 16.58 -8.80
C GLN A 205 32.25 17.31 -9.10
N THR A 206 31.74 18.07 -8.15
CA THR A 206 30.66 19.04 -8.40
C THR A 206 31.15 20.18 -9.28
N ALA A 207 30.24 21.02 -9.79
CA ALA A 207 30.61 22.27 -10.47
C ALA A 207 31.45 23.21 -9.57
N SER A 208 31.35 23.05 -8.25
CA SER A 208 32.15 23.77 -7.24
C SER A 208 33.43 23.04 -6.80
N GLY A 209 33.82 21.96 -7.50
CA GLY A 209 35.05 21.21 -7.22
C GLY A 209 34.99 20.26 -6.02
N LYS A 210 33.83 20.09 -5.37
CA LYS A 210 33.69 19.18 -4.22
C LYS A 210 33.60 17.72 -4.70
N PRO A 211 34.23 16.76 -4.00
CA PRO A 211 34.10 15.34 -4.34
C PRO A 211 32.65 14.86 -4.30
N LYS A 212 32.24 14.05 -5.28
CA LYS A 212 30.96 13.33 -5.29
C LYS A 212 31.12 11.92 -5.86
N THR A 213 30.30 10.97 -5.40
CA THR A 213 30.16 9.67 -6.06
C THR A 213 29.28 9.85 -7.31
N ILE A 214 29.72 9.30 -8.44
CA ILE A 214 28.99 9.34 -9.71
C ILE A 214 28.81 7.94 -10.30
N SER A 215 27.79 7.79 -11.14
CA SER A 215 27.61 6.62 -11.99
C SER A 215 28.38 6.84 -13.29
N ALA A 216 29.51 6.17 -13.47
CA ALA A 216 30.35 6.31 -14.66
C ALA A 216 29.99 5.31 -15.76
N CYS A 217 30.06 5.74 -17.02
CA CYS A 217 29.85 4.89 -18.19
C CYS A 217 30.84 3.70 -18.16
N PRO A 218 30.36 2.44 -18.18
CA PRO A 218 31.24 1.27 -18.09
C PRO A 218 32.20 1.14 -19.27
N GLN A 219 31.77 1.55 -20.47
CA GLN A 219 32.59 1.49 -21.68
C GLN A 219 33.73 2.52 -21.67
N CYS A 220 33.45 3.73 -21.21
CA CYS A 220 34.48 4.76 -21.05
C CYS A 220 35.45 4.38 -19.93
N TYR A 221 34.91 3.86 -18.81
CA TYR A 221 35.70 3.47 -17.66
C TYR A 221 36.70 2.37 -18.00
N ALA A 222 36.27 1.34 -18.74
CA ALA A 222 37.16 0.28 -19.24
C ALA A 222 38.28 0.80 -20.17
N ARG A 223 38.11 1.98 -20.78
CA ARG A 223 39.12 2.65 -21.62
C ARG A 223 39.92 3.71 -20.86
N GLY A 224 39.81 3.76 -19.53
CA GLY A 224 40.54 4.72 -18.68
C GLY A 224 39.92 6.13 -18.63
N HIS A 225 38.65 6.29 -19.02
CA HIS A 225 37.95 7.57 -18.97
C HIS A 225 36.77 7.53 -17.99
N VAL A 226 36.68 8.53 -17.11
CA VAL A 226 35.54 8.68 -16.21
C VAL A 226 34.55 9.65 -16.86
N GLU A 227 33.44 9.10 -17.35
CA GLU A 227 32.34 9.88 -17.95
C GLU A 227 31.05 9.64 -17.16
N GLU A 228 30.44 10.68 -16.62
CA GLU A 228 29.22 10.57 -15.79
C GLU A 228 27.99 10.28 -16.65
N ILE A 229 27.19 9.30 -16.23
CA ILE A 229 25.83 9.07 -16.70
C ILE A 229 24.88 9.70 -15.69
N SER A 230 24.29 10.83 -16.07
CA SER A 230 23.43 11.59 -15.17
C SER A 230 21.98 11.14 -15.27
N THR A 231 21.35 10.89 -14.13
CA THR A 231 19.89 10.59 -14.04
C THR A 231 18.98 11.75 -14.47
N ARG A 232 19.58 12.93 -14.74
CA ARG A 232 18.94 14.12 -15.32
C ARG A 232 18.96 14.13 -16.85
N ASP A 233 19.78 13.29 -17.48
CA ASP A 233 19.86 13.19 -18.93
C ASP A 233 18.60 12.51 -19.49
N LYS A 234 18.43 12.59 -20.82
CA LYS A 234 17.30 11.97 -21.51
C LYS A 234 17.27 10.47 -21.24
N ARG A 235 16.21 10.03 -20.56
CA ARG A 235 15.92 8.62 -20.29
C ARG A 235 15.36 7.97 -21.54
N LEU A 236 15.88 6.80 -21.88
CA LEU A 236 15.27 5.88 -22.84
C LEU A 236 14.52 4.78 -22.07
N ASP A 237 13.73 3.98 -22.78
CA ASP A 237 12.90 2.94 -22.17
C ASP A 237 13.69 2.02 -21.24
N PRO A 238 13.14 1.68 -20.06
CA PRO A 238 13.80 0.78 -19.13
C PRO A 238 13.79 -0.65 -19.66
N VAL A 239 14.89 -1.37 -19.43
CA VAL A 239 15.07 -2.76 -19.82
C VAL A 239 15.26 -3.66 -18.60
N PRO A 240 14.81 -4.92 -18.62
CA PRO A 240 15.15 -5.88 -17.57
C PRO A 240 16.66 -6.14 -17.59
N VAL A 241 17.30 -6.05 -16.42
CA VAL A 241 18.76 -6.21 -16.28
C VAL A 241 19.14 -7.40 -15.39
N LEU A 242 18.25 -7.81 -14.48
CA LEU A 242 18.44 -8.92 -13.56
C LEU A 242 17.10 -9.61 -13.27
N VAL A 243 17.13 -10.93 -13.15
CA VAL A 243 16.02 -11.74 -12.64
C VAL A 243 16.48 -12.56 -11.44
N SER A 244 15.74 -12.46 -10.35
CA SER A 244 15.84 -13.36 -9.21
C SER A 244 14.75 -14.41 -9.33
N TYR A 245 15.13 -15.69 -9.26
CA TYR A 245 14.20 -16.81 -9.37
C TYR A 245 14.39 -17.80 -8.22
N LEU A 246 13.36 -18.60 -7.95
CA LEU A 246 13.37 -19.68 -6.98
C LEU A 246 13.21 -21.01 -7.73
N CYS A 247 14.14 -21.93 -7.52
CA CYS A 247 14.04 -23.29 -8.07
C CYS A 247 12.95 -24.10 -7.35
N GLU A 248 12.16 -24.83 -8.13
CA GLU A 248 11.08 -25.71 -7.63
C GLU A 248 11.55 -27.18 -7.50
N GLU A 249 12.70 -27.52 -8.11
CA GLU A 249 13.26 -28.89 -8.16
C GLU A 249 14.39 -29.13 -7.13
N GLY A 250 14.41 -28.38 -6.02
CA GLY A 250 15.27 -28.69 -4.87
C GLY A 250 16.74 -28.25 -4.94
N CYS A 251 17.15 -27.42 -5.91
CA CYS A 251 18.48 -26.81 -5.90
C CYS A 251 18.75 -26.02 -4.59
N ARG A 252 20.00 -26.01 -4.12
CA ARG A 252 20.43 -25.22 -2.94
C ARG A 252 21.60 -24.30 -3.30
N PRO A 253 21.53 -22.98 -2.98
CA PRO A 253 20.38 -22.27 -2.44
C PRO A 253 19.18 -22.27 -3.39
N GLN A 254 17.95 -22.25 -2.85
CA GLN A 254 16.73 -22.28 -3.66
C GLN A 254 16.67 -21.08 -4.62
N ARG A 255 17.01 -19.89 -4.11
CA ARG A 255 17.10 -18.66 -4.88
C ARG A 255 18.40 -18.61 -5.69
N SER A 256 18.32 -18.06 -6.88
CA SER A 256 19.47 -17.67 -7.70
C SER A 256 19.15 -16.40 -8.47
N GLU A 257 20.18 -15.83 -9.08
CA GLU A 257 20.05 -14.67 -9.96
C GLU A 257 20.83 -14.90 -11.25
N ARG A 258 20.35 -14.24 -12.30
CA ARG A 258 21.02 -14.10 -13.60
C ARG A 258 20.76 -12.72 -14.19
N ARG A 259 21.71 -12.24 -14.97
CA ARG A 259 21.74 -10.88 -15.52
C ARG A 259 21.79 -10.90 -17.05
N HIS A 260 21.41 -9.80 -17.66
CA HIS A 260 21.49 -9.62 -19.12
C HIS A 260 22.95 -9.72 -19.64
N ASN A 261 23.93 -9.27 -18.84
CA ASN A 261 25.36 -9.33 -19.10
C ASN A 261 26.10 -10.31 -18.17
N ASP A 262 25.41 -11.34 -17.68
CA ASP A 262 26.00 -12.33 -16.75
C ASP A 262 27.31 -12.94 -17.32
N PRO A 263 28.38 -13.14 -16.54
CA PRO A 263 29.60 -13.78 -17.06
C PRO A 263 29.38 -15.23 -17.51
N ASP A 264 28.41 -15.94 -16.93
CA ASP A 264 28.08 -17.32 -17.30
C ASP A 264 27.22 -17.37 -18.58
N PRO A 265 27.71 -17.98 -19.68
CA PRO A 265 26.95 -18.10 -20.92
C PRO A 265 25.61 -18.82 -20.77
N LYS A 266 25.50 -19.83 -19.89
CA LYS A 266 24.25 -20.55 -19.64
C LYS A 266 23.23 -19.63 -18.98
N LYS A 267 23.65 -18.83 -18.00
CA LYS A 267 22.78 -17.84 -17.35
C LYS A 267 22.28 -16.78 -18.33
N ARG A 268 23.15 -16.26 -19.21
CA ARG A 268 22.75 -15.32 -20.27
C ARG A 268 21.72 -15.92 -21.21
N ALA A 269 21.95 -17.17 -21.67
CA ALA A 269 21.00 -17.88 -22.53
C ALA A 269 19.64 -18.07 -21.84
N PHE A 270 19.64 -18.43 -20.55
CA PHE A 270 18.40 -18.60 -19.78
C PHE A 270 17.65 -17.29 -19.56
N PHE A 271 18.36 -16.20 -19.29
CA PHE A 271 17.78 -14.87 -19.14
C PHE A 271 17.09 -14.44 -20.44
N GLU A 272 17.75 -14.60 -21.58
CA GLU A 272 17.17 -14.24 -22.89
C GLU A 272 15.98 -15.14 -23.26
N GLN A 273 16.14 -16.46 -23.14
CA GLN A 273 15.16 -17.42 -23.61
C GLN A 273 13.92 -17.48 -22.70
N TYR A 274 14.11 -17.62 -21.39
CA TYR A 274 13.01 -17.93 -20.46
C TYR A 274 12.46 -16.69 -19.77
N ASP A 275 13.27 -15.67 -19.49
CA ASP A 275 12.77 -14.47 -18.81
C ASP A 275 12.33 -13.39 -19.80
N LEU A 276 13.23 -12.94 -20.67
CA LEU A 276 12.88 -11.95 -21.69
C LEU A 276 11.88 -12.51 -22.69
N GLY A 277 12.04 -13.79 -23.08
CA GLY A 277 11.05 -14.52 -23.87
C GLY A 277 9.65 -14.47 -23.24
N LYS A 278 9.53 -14.77 -21.94
CA LYS A 278 8.25 -14.69 -21.21
C LYS A 278 7.71 -13.27 -21.14
N LEU A 279 8.55 -12.27 -20.86
CA LEU A 279 8.11 -10.87 -20.81
C LEU A 279 7.61 -10.38 -22.18
N ARG A 280 8.25 -10.80 -23.28
CA ARG A 280 7.78 -10.52 -24.64
C ARG A 280 6.43 -11.18 -24.93
N GLU A 281 6.26 -12.45 -24.54
CA GLU A 281 4.99 -13.17 -24.66
C GLU A 281 3.86 -12.45 -23.87
N ILE A 282 4.13 -12.04 -22.63
CA ILE A 282 3.15 -11.29 -21.83
C ILE A 282 2.84 -9.94 -22.49
N LYS A 283 3.86 -9.25 -23.02
CA LYS A 283 3.69 -7.96 -23.70
C LYS A 283 2.77 -8.07 -24.93
N SER A 284 2.82 -9.18 -25.67
CA SER A 284 2.02 -9.36 -26.88
C SER A 284 0.57 -9.79 -26.62
N LYS A 285 0.24 -10.35 -25.46
CA LYS A 285 -1.14 -10.79 -25.14
C LYS A 285 -1.97 -9.71 -24.48
N GLU A 286 -3.27 -9.71 -24.71
CA GLU A 286 -4.19 -8.84 -23.96
C GLU A 286 -4.35 -9.29 -22.50
N ILE A 287 -4.79 -8.36 -21.65
CA ILE A 287 -5.15 -8.66 -20.26
C ILE A 287 -6.66 -8.97 -20.27
N PRO A 288 -7.08 -10.20 -19.93
CA PRO A 288 -8.49 -10.61 -20.02
C PRO A 288 -9.32 -10.18 -18.80
N TYR A 289 -8.81 -9.25 -17.99
CA TYR A 289 -9.39 -8.80 -16.73
C TYR A 289 -9.48 -7.28 -16.72
N TRP A 290 -10.44 -6.75 -15.97
CA TRP A 290 -10.54 -5.31 -15.75
C TRP A 290 -9.34 -4.80 -14.92
N TYR A 291 -8.83 -3.62 -15.30
CA TYR A 291 -7.83 -2.88 -14.55
C TYR A 291 -8.06 -1.36 -14.77
N PRO A 292 -7.67 -0.50 -13.83
CA PRO A 292 -7.94 0.94 -13.92
C PRO A 292 -7.16 1.57 -15.08
N ARG A 293 -7.87 2.32 -15.93
CA ARG A 293 -7.32 3.12 -17.05
C ARG A 293 -7.57 4.62 -16.85
N ASN A 294 -7.97 5.02 -15.65
CA ASN A 294 -8.22 6.41 -15.28
C ASN A 294 -6.96 7.25 -15.51
N ARG A 295 -7.14 8.50 -15.96
CA ARG A 295 -6.06 9.49 -15.90
C ARG A 295 -5.77 9.80 -14.43
N MET A 296 -4.52 10.06 -14.11
CA MET A 296 -4.11 10.39 -12.75
C MET A 296 -4.88 11.62 -12.24
N LEU A 297 -5.51 11.47 -11.07
CA LEU A 297 -6.32 12.49 -10.38
C LEU A 297 -7.46 13.06 -11.23
N ASP A 298 -7.94 12.28 -12.21
CA ASP A 298 -9.03 12.64 -13.11
C ASP A 298 -8.83 13.99 -13.83
N VAL A 299 -7.57 14.42 -14.01
CA VAL A 299 -7.28 15.71 -14.64
C VAL A 299 -7.55 15.68 -16.16
N PRO A 300 -7.79 16.84 -16.81
CA PRO A 300 -8.01 16.94 -18.26
C PRO A 300 -6.80 16.48 -19.08
N GLN A 301 -7.03 15.99 -20.31
CA GLN A 301 -6.00 15.38 -21.17
C GLN A 301 -4.81 16.31 -21.44
N GLU A 302 -5.06 17.61 -21.49
CA GLU A 302 -4.09 18.67 -21.76
C GLU A 302 -3.15 18.91 -20.57
N GLN A 303 -3.58 18.54 -19.36
CA GLN A 303 -2.80 18.70 -18.14
C GLN A 303 -1.80 17.54 -17.98
N LEU A 304 -0.51 17.87 -18.14
CA LEU A 304 0.60 16.93 -17.93
C LEU A 304 0.91 16.74 -16.44
N GLN A 305 1.03 17.84 -15.70
CA GLN A 305 1.24 17.81 -14.26
C GLN A 305 -0.09 17.51 -13.57
N TRP A 306 -0.35 16.23 -13.28
CA TRP A 306 -1.62 15.83 -12.66
C TRP A 306 -1.76 16.27 -11.20
N GLY A 307 -0.66 16.48 -10.47
CA GLY A 307 -0.69 16.88 -9.06
C GLY A 307 0.66 17.36 -8.52
N MET A 308 0.71 17.67 -7.22
CA MET A 308 1.90 18.04 -6.47
C MET A 308 2.91 16.90 -6.32
N LEU A 309 2.49 15.62 -6.42
CA LEU A 309 3.40 14.48 -6.40
C LEU A 309 4.02 14.20 -7.76
N TRP A 310 3.51 14.80 -8.84
CA TRP A 310 4.10 14.70 -10.17
C TRP A 310 5.47 15.38 -10.24
N ARG A 311 6.35 14.87 -11.10
CA ARG A 311 7.70 15.36 -11.35
C ARG A 311 8.04 15.15 -12.82
N PRO A 312 8.93 15.96 -13.43
CA PRO A 312 9.28 15.83 -14.85
C PRO A 312 9.74 14.42 -15.28
N TYR A 313 10.38 13.67 -14.38
CA TYR A 313 10.84 12.32 -14.69
C TYR A 313 9.72 11.28 -14.85
N HIS A 314 8.48 11.59 -14.47
CA HIS A 314 7.34 10.71 -14.75
C HIS A 314 7.06 10.63 -16.26
N GLY A 315 7.49 11.63 -17.03
CA GLY A 315 7.32 11.66 -18.49
C GLY A 315 5.87 11.39 -18.88
N ASP A 316 5.66 10.27 -19.58
CA ASP A 316 4.38 9.89 -20.17
C ASP A 316 3.43 9.13 -19.21
N ILE A 317 3.76 9.04 -17.92
CA ILE A 317 2.87 8.46 -16.90
C ILE A 317 1.72 9.43 -16.61
N GLN A 318 0.60 9.22 -17.30
CA GLN A 318 -0.63 9.99 -17.20
C GLN A 318 -1.81 9.17 -16.69
N ARG A 319 -1.69 7.84 -16.61
CA ARG A 319 -2.75 6.93 -16.17
C ARG A 319 -2.28 5.97 -15.09
N VAL A 320 -3.23 5.46 -14.32
CA VAL A 320 -3.00 4.51 -13.23
C VAL A 320 -2.27 3.24 -13.71
N ASP A 321 -2.66 2.70 -14.87
CA ASP A 321 -2.07 1.47 -15.41
C ASP A 321 -0.57 1.60 -15.72
N GLN A 322 -0.09 2.81 -16.02
CA GLN A 322 1.30 3.05 -16.41
C GLN A 322 2.30 2.97 -15.24
N PHE A 323 1.82 2.93 -13.99
CA PHE A 323 2.67 2.66 -12.82
C PHE A 323 3.02 1.18 -12.67
N PHE A 324 2.49 0.29 -13.51
CA PHE A 324 2.64 -1.15 -13.37
C PHE A 324 3.13 -1.77 -14.67
N THR A 325 3.98 -2.79 -14.55
CA THR A 325 4.32 -3.61 -15.72
C THR A 325 3.10 -4.43 -16.15
N LYS A 326 3.01 -4.78 -17.43
CA LYS A 326 1.90 -5.60 -17.95
C LYS A 326 1.72 -6.93 -17.21
N ARG A 327 2.82 -7.55 -16.74
CA ARG A 327 2.80 -8.75 -15.89
C ARG A 327 2.08 -8.49 -14.56
N ASN A 328 2.46 -7.44 -13.84
CA ASN A 328 1.85 -7.14 -12.53
C ASN A 328 0.44 -6.56 -12.68
N LEU A 329 0.14 -5.79 -13.73
CA LEU A 329 -1.23 -5.40 -14.07
C LEU A 329 -2.13 -6.63 -14.21
N ARG A 330 -1.72 -7.60 -15.02
CA ARG A 330 -2.48 -8.83 -15.25
C ARG A 330 -2.64 -9.66 -13.98
N CYS A 331 -1.60 -9.76 -13.16
CA CYS A 331 -1.66 -10.45 -11.86
C CYS A 331 -2.67 -9.81 -10.90
N ILE A 332 -2.58 -8.49 -10.69
CA ILE A 332 -3.44 -7.76 -9.75
C ILE A 332 -4.90 -7.79 -10.24
N ALA A 333 -5.12 -7.61 -11.55
CA ALA A 333 -6.44 -7.69 -12.16
C ALA A 333 -7.07 -9.10 -12.02
N ALA A 334 -6.27 -10.16 -12.21
CA ALA A 334 -6.72 -11.53 -12.00
C ALA A 334 -7.11 -11.77 -10.53
N LEU A 335 -6.31 -11.27 -9.58
CA LEU A 335 -6.62 -11.39 -8.14
C LEU A 335 -7.94 -10.71 -7.80
N LEU A 336 -8.14 -9.46 -8.20
CA LEU A 336 -9.40 -8.74 -7.94
C LEU A 336 -10.62 -9.44 -8.55
N CYS A 337 -10.49 -9.87 -9.81
CA CYS A 337 -11.55 -10.63 -10.50
C CYS A 337 -11.90 -11.90 -9.71
N ARG A 338 -10.90 -12.72 -9.36
CA ARG A 338 -11.14 -13.99 -8.66
C ARG A 338 -11.60 -13.82 -7.22
N ILE A 339 -11.20 -12.77 -6.52
CA ILE A 339 -11.72 -12.45 -5.17
C ILE A 339 -13.24 -12.23 -5.21
N SER A 340 -13.74 -11.47 -6.21
CA SER A 340 -15.18 -11.20 -6.32
C SER A 340 -16.02 -12.47 -6.55
N GLU A 341 -15.43 -13.49 -7.18
CA GLU A 341 -16.07 -14.76 -7.53
C GLU A 341 -15.99 -15.84 -6.43
N LEU A 342 -15.33 -15.56 -5.30
CA LEU A 342 -15.21 -16.54 -4.21
C LEU A 342 -16.57 -16.87 -3.58
N ALA A 343 -16.73 -18.12 -3.15
CA ALA A 343 -17.91 -18.59 -2.42
C ALA A 343 -17.67 -18.51 -0.89
N CYS A 344 -17.36 -17.32 -0.38
CA CYS A 344 -17.19 -17.03 1.05
C CYS A 344 -18.02 -15.79 1.45
N ALA A 345 -18.06 -15.44 2.75
CA ALA A 345 -18.76 -14.26 3.19
C ALA A 345 -18.03 -12.99 2.71
N GLU A 346 -18.76 -11.86 2.75
CA GLU A 346 -18.24 -10.61 2.20
C GLU A 346 -17.04 -10.08 3.02
N CYS A 347 -17.02 -10.31 4.34
CA CYS A 347 -15.91 -9.89 5.19
C CYS A 347 -14.58 -10.56 4.81
N GLU A 348 -14.56 -11.83 4.39
CA GLU A 348 -13.32 -12.44 3.89
C GLU A 348 -12.92 -11.86 2.54
N LYS A 349 -13.86 -11.61 1.61
CA LYS A 349 -13.56 -10.97 0.32
C LYS A 349 -12.98 -9.57 0.51
N GLU A 350 -13.57 -8.78 1.40
CA GLU A 350 -13.10 -7.45 1.76
C GLU A 350 -11.71 -7.50 2.40
N THR A 351 -11.47 -8.46 3.29
CA THR A 351 -10.16 -8.66 3.91
C THR A 351 -9.09 -9.04 2.87
N LEU A 352 -9.43 -9.88 1.89
CA LEU A 352 -8.54 -10.20 0.75
C LEU A 352 -8.28 -8.96 -0.12
N ARG A 353 -9.29 -8.13 -0.39
CA ARG A 353 -9.13 -6.84 -1.10
C ARG A 353 -8.26 -5.86 -0.31
N PHE A 354 -8.43 -5.78 1.00
CA PHE A 354 -7.63 -4.97 1.91
C PHE A 354 -6.16 -5.41 1.94
N ALA A 355 -5.89 -6.72 2.03
CA ALA A 355 -4.55 -7.26 1.91
C ALA A 355 -3.91 -6.90 0.56
N LEU A 356 -4.68 -7.00 -0.54
CA LEU A 356 -4.21 -6.61 -1.86
C LEU A 356 -3.91 -5.10 -1.95
N GLN A 357 -4.84 -4.23 -1.54
CA GLN A 357 -4.67 -2.78 -1.48
C GLN A 357 -3.37 -2.39 -0.76
N SER A 358 -3.09 -3.02 0.38
CA SER A 358 -1.94 -2.70 1.22
C SER A 358 -0.58 -3.02 0.59
N CYS A 359 -0.53 -3.87 -0.45
CA CYS A 359 0.70 -4.25 -1.14
C CYS A 359 0.79 -3.81 -2.61
N ILE A 360 -0.31 -3.32 -3.22
CA ILE A 360 -0.35 -2.91 -4.63
C ILE A 360 0.75 -1.91 -4.97
N LEU A 361 0.99 -0.89 -4.12
CA LEU A 361 2.03 0.11 -4.41
C LEU A 361 3.43 -0.52 -4.47
N ASN A 362 3.68 -1.56 -3.67
CA ASN A 362 4.94 -2.29 -3.71
C ASN A 362 5.09 -3.20 -4.95
N CYS A 363 4.00 -3.43 -5.69
CA CYS A 363 4.00 -4.18 -6.95
C CYS A 363 4.14 -3.26 -8.19
N SER A 364 4.30 -1.95 -7.98
CA SER A 364 4.47 -0.94 -9.02
C SER A 364 5.95 -0.73 -9.40
N ILE A 365 6.20 0.09 -10.42
CA ILE A 365 7.55 0.53 -10.81
C ILE A 365 8.20 1.48 -9.80
N MET A 366 7.49 1.90 -8.75
CA MET A 366 8.02 2.77 -7.68
C MET A 366 8.91 2.01 -6.67
N TYR A 367 8.91 0.68 -6.69
CA TYR A 367 9.66 -0.11 -5.74
C TYR A 367 11.16 -0.07 -6.06
N ARG A 368 11.93 0.62 -5.21
CA ARG A 368 13.37 0.82 -5.39
C ARG A 368 14.14 -0.49 -5.29
N TYR A 369 15.03 -0.71 -6.25
CA TYR A 369 16.04 -1.76 -6.11
C TYR A 369 17.08 -1.34 -5.06
N ARG A 370 17.51 -2.31 -4.23
CA ARG A 370 18.63 -2.19 -3.31
C ARG A 370 19.36 -3.51 -3.30
N GLU A 371 20.70 -3.49 -3.33
CA GLU A 371 21.50 -4.73 -3.35
C GLU A 371 21.28 -5.62 -2.12
N SER A 372 20.88 -5.03 -0.99
CA SER A 372 20.50 -5.78 0.22
C SER A 372 19.23 -6.62 0.07
N GLY A 373 18.50 -6.49 -1.05
CA GLY A 373 17.20 -7.12 -1.28
C GLY A 373 16.04 -6.49 -0.50
N LYS A 374 16.30 -5.53 0.40
CA LYS A 374 15.30 -4.84 1.24
C LYS A 374 14.86 -3.50 0.63
N GLY A 375 14.29 -3.56 -0.56
CA GLY A 375 13.78 -2.40 -1.27
C GLY A 375 12.53 -1.77 -0.62
N GLY A 376 11.81 -0.99 -1.41
CA GLY A 376 10.55 -0.37 -0.98
C GLY A 376 10.26 0.92 -1.72
N ILE A 377 8.99 1.32 -1.73
CA ILE A 377 8.57 2.63 -2.22
C ILE A 377 9.12 3.75 -1.33
N ALA A 378 9.17 4.98 -1.85
CA ALA A 378 9.36 6.16 -1.03
C ALA A 378 7.98 6.63 -0.55
N MET A 379 7.80 6.84 0.76
CA MET A 379 6.52 7.28 1.31
C MET A 379 6.26 8.75 0.97
N GLY A 380 4.99 9.10 0.72
CA GLY A 380 4.56 10.47 0.43
C GLY A 380 4.96 10.99 -0.96
N THR A 381 5.29 10.11 -1.90
CA THR A 381 5.64 10.48 -3.28
C THR A 381 5.40 9.32 -4.25
N TYR A 382 5.14 9.62 -5.52
CA TYR A 382 5.12 8.64 -6.60
C TYR A 382 6.48 8.48 -7.29
N TYR A 383 7.56 8.48 -6.51
CA TYR A 383 8.91 8.38 -7.04
C TYR A 383 9.14 7.11 -7.86
N VAL A 384 9.44 7.27 -9.15
CA VAL A 384 9.89 6.22 -10.06
C VAL A 384 11.43 6.24 -10.13
N PRO A 385 12.12 5.29 -9.46
CA PRO A 385 13.57 5.28 -9.42
C PRO A 385 14.17 4.85 -10.77
N PRO A 386 15.36 5.37 -11.14
CA PRO A 386 16.06 4.96 -12.37
C PRO A 386 16.40 3.47 -12.44
N VAL A 387 16.52 2.81 -11.28
CA VAL A 387 16.62 1.36 -11.15
C VAL A 387 15.53 0.90 -10.17
N TYR A 388 14.58 0.13 -10.67
CA TYR A 388 13.44 -0.38 -9.91
C TYR A 388 13.38 -1.90 -9.97
N GLN A 389 12.73 -2.50 -8.99
CA GLN A 389 12.46 -3.93 -8.98
C GLN A 389 10.96 -4.19 -9.03
N VAL A 390 10.56 -5.07 -9.91
CA VAL A 390 9.19 -5.50 -10.11
C VAL A 390 9.02 -6.82 -9.37
N MET A 391 8.40 -6.75 -8.20
CA MET A 391 8.13 -7.90 -7.34
C MET A 391 7.13 -8.86 -8.00
N ASN A 392 7.23 -10.14 -7.66
CA ASN A 392 6.14 -11.09 -7.87
C ASN A 392 4.92 -10.62 -7.06
N ALA A 393 3.87 -10.17 -7.74
CA ALA A 393 2.72 -9.55 -7.10
C ALA A 393 1.91 -10.56 -6.31
N PHE A 394 1.80 -11.82 -6.77
CA PHE A 394 1.14 -12.88 -6.02
C PHE A 394 1.88 -13.24 -4.73
N SER A 395 3.20 -13.41 -4.78
CA SER A 395 4.00 -13.64 -3.57
C SER A 395 3.95 -12.45 -2.60
N SER A 396 3.89 -11.22 -3.13
CA SER A 396 3.74 -10.01 -2.31
C SER A 396 2.38 -9.98 -1.61
N PHE A 397 1.32 -10.36 -2.31
CA PHE A 397 -0.02 -10.51 -1.78
C PHE A 397 -0.11 -11.61 -0.71
N GLU A 398 0.43 -12.80 -0.98
CA GLU A 398 0.45 -13.93 -0.02
C GLU A 398 1.20 -13.55 1.27
N GLY A 399 2.39 -12.97 1.14
CA GLY A 399 3.16 -12.51 2.31
C GLY A 399 2.42 -11.43 3.11
N LYS A 400 1.73 -10.53 2.42
CA LYS A 400 0.93 -9.49 3.07
C LYS A 400 -0.31 -10.06 3.75
N LEU A 401 -1.00 -11.03 3.17
CA LEU A 401 -2.14 -11.68 3.82
C LEU A 401 -1.73 -12.37 5.12
N GLN A 402 -0.51 -12.91 5.20
CA GLN A 402 0.03 -13.43 6.46
C GLN A 402 0.24 -12.33 7.51
N ASP A 403 0.67 -11.11 7.12
CA ASP A 403 0.73 -9.97 8.04
C ASP A 403 -0.68 -9.61 8.55
N VAL A 404 -1.65 -9.58 7.65
CA VAL A 404 -3.06 -9.28 7.96
C VAL A 404 -3.63 -10.31 8.92
N ALA A 405 -3.47 -11.61 8.65
CA ALA A 405 -3.93 -12.69 9.52
C ALA A 405 -3.33 -12.60 10.93
N ARG A 406 -2.04 -12.26 11.06
CA ARG A 406 -1.42 -12.02 12.38
C ARG A 406 -2.01 -10.82 13.10
N GLY A 407 -2.39 -9.78 12.37
CA GLY A 407 -3.07 -8.62 12.94
C GLY A 407 -4.50 -8.94 13.39
N LEU A 408 -5.26 -9.71 12.61
CA LEU A 408 -6.63 -10.13 12.93
C LEU A 408 -6.70 -10.96 14.23
N VAL A 409 -5.72 -11.83 14.49
CA VAL A 409 -5.64 -12.57 15.77
C VAL A 409 -5.59 -11.60 16.96
N ASN A 410 -4.91 -10.46 16.82
CA ASN A 410 -4.81 -9.45 17.88
C ASN A 410 -6.07 -8.57 17.97
N LEU A 411 -6.97 -8.58 16.98
CA LEU A 411 -8.26 -7.89 17.08
C LEU A 411 -9.22 -8.58 18.07
N ALA A 412 -8.89 -9.79 18.56
CA ALA A 412 -9.60 -10.42 19.67
C ALA A 412 -9.56 -9.61 20.97
N GLU A 413 -8.69 -8.59 21.08
CA GLU A 413 -8.67 -7.64 22.21
C GLU A 413 -9.80 -6.58 22.15
N ILE A 414 -10.58 -6.52 21.05
CA ILE A 414 -11.73 -5.62 20.95
C ILE A 414 -12.79 -6.01 21.99
N LEU A 415 -13.25 -5.03 22.77
CA LEU A 415 -14.20 -5.25 23.87
C LEU A 415 -15.66 -5.00 23.45
N THR A 416 -15.89 -4.25 22.38
CA THR A 416 -17.22 -3.98 21.80
C THR A 416 -17.13 -3.81 20.27
N THR A 417 -18.21 -4.13 19.56
CA THR A 417 -18.36 -3.87 18.11
C THR A 417 -19.25 -2.65 17.81
N ASP A 418 -19.53 -1.82 18.82
CA ASP A 418 -20.29 -0.57 18.71
C ASP A 418 -19.51 0.49 17.92
N LEU A 419 -19.52 0.36 16.60
CA LEU A 419 -18.84 1.23 15.66
C LEU A 419 -19.82 1.74 14.62
N LEU A 420 -19.64 2.99 14.21
CA LEU A 420 -20.22 3.50 12.98
C LEU A 420 -19.15 4.21 12.15
N ILE A 421 -19.02 3.81 10.89
CA ILE A 421 -18.12 4.37 9.89
C ILE A 421 -18.97 5.06 8.82
N SER A 422 -18.59 6.30 8.52
CA SER A 422 -19.24 7.12 7.49
C SER A 422 -18.23 7.76 6.56
N THR A 423 -18.33 7.51 5.25
CA THR A 423 -17.55 8.25 4.26
C THR A 423 -18.25 9.56 3.93
N GLN A 424 -17.91 10.64 4.63
CA GLN A 424 -18.54 11.95 4.43
C GLN A 424 -17.64 13.09 4.93
N SER A 425 -17.97 14.31 4.50
CA SER A 425 -17.32 15.52 5.00
C SER A 425 -17.68 15.80 6.47
N ALA A 426 -16.67 16.23 7.24
CA ALA A 426 -16.82 16.77 8.58
C ALA A 426 -17.59 18.11 8.62
N LEU A 427 -17.87 18.73 7.46
CA LEU A 427 -18.77 19.89 7.35
C LEU A 427 -20.26 19.50 7.44
N HIS A 428 -20.59 18.21 7.42
CA HIS A 428 -21.96 17.71 7.37
C HIS A 428 -22.31 16.85 8.58
N LEU A 429 -22.21 17.42 9.78
CA LEU A 429 -22.48 16.72 11.04
C LEU A 429 -23.92 16.85 11.54
N GLY A 430 -24.87 17.36 10.74
CA GLY A 430 -26.25 17.63 11.18
C GLY A 430 -27.06 16.42 11.65
N GLN A 431 -26.57 15.20 11.42
CA GLN A 431 -27.15 13.97 11.98
C GLN A 431 -26.69 13.69 13.42
N ILE A 432 -25.63 14.34 13.90
CA ILE A 432 -25.14 14.25 15.28
C ILE A 432 -25.83 15.36 16.08
N PRO A 433 -26.68 15.03 17.07
CA PRO A 433 -27.29 16.02 17.95
C PRO A 433 -26.23 16.83 18.72
N SER A 434 -26.55 18.06 19.12
CA SER A 434 -25.74 18.80 20.09
C SER A 434 -25.59 18.01 21.39
N ASP A 435 -24.45 18.22 22.07
CA ASP A 435 -24.18 17.70 23.42
C ASP A 435 -24.39 16.18 23.57
N SER A 436 -23.98 15.42 22.54
CA SER A 436 -24.18 13.97 22.44
C SER A 436 -22.90 13.15 22.31
N ILE A 437 -21.74 13.79 22.19
CA ILE A 437 -20.43 13.13 22.03
C ILE A 437 -19.61 13.36 23.29
N ASP A 438 -19.16 12.29 23.93
CA ASP A 438 -18.39 12.36 25.17
C ASP A 438 -16.93 12.76 24.92
N TYR A 439 -16.35 12.33 23.79
CA TYR A 439 -14.98 12.68 23.46
C TYR A 439 -14.71 12.77 21.96
N ILE A 440 -14.06 13.86 21.54
CA ILE A 440 -13.62 14.06 20.16
C ILE A 440 -12.10 13.93 20.10
N PHE A 441 -11.61 12.91 19.41
CA PHE A 441 -10.19 12.75 19.11
C PHE A 441 -10.02 12.79 17.60
N THR A 442 -9.56 13.93 17.10
CA THR A 442 -9.52 14.21 15.66
C THR A 442 -8.24 14.93 15.28
N ASP A 443 -7.80 14.77 14.03
CA ASP A 443 -6.55 15.36 13.53
C ASP A 443 -6.69 15.71 12.04
N PRO A 444 -7.18 16.92 11.74
CA PRO A 444 -7.39 17.35 10.37
C PRO A 444 -6.07 17.52 9.59
N PRO A 445 -6.11 17.55 8.25
CA PRO A 445 -4.95 17.81 7.42
C PRO A 445 -4.29 19.17 7.69
N TYR A 446 -2.95 19.18 7.73
CA TYR A 446 -2.15 20.40 7.92
C TYR A 446 -1.62 20.96 6.60
N SER A 447 -2.33 21.92 6.00
CA SER A 447 -1.87 22.68 4.83
C SER A 447 -1.47 21.76 3.66
N TRP A 448 -0.26 21.86 3.11
CA TRP A 448 0.22 21.04 1.97
C TRP A 448 1.09 19.84 2.36
N LYS A 449 1.28 19.57 3.67
CA LYS A 449 2.31 18.63 4.17
C LYS A 449 2.14 17.19 3.66
N VAL A 450 0.91 16.70 3.59
CA VAL A 450 0.59 15.35 3.12
C VAL A 450 -0.54 15.43 2.10
N GLN A 451 -0.26 15.03 0.87
CA GLN A 451 -1.23 15.04 -0.22
C GLN A 451 -2.06 13.75 -0.18
N TYR A 452 -3.06 13.69 0.71
CA TYR A 452 -3.85 12.47 0.98
C TYR A 452 -4.58 11.96 -0.25
N GLY A 453 -5.38 12.80 -0.92
CA GLY A 453 -6.07 12.43 -2.15
C GLY A 453 -5.12 11.93 -3.23
N GLU A 454 -4.01 12.63 -3.44
CA GLU A 454 -3.01 12.18 -4.41
C GLU A 454 -2.43 10.82 -4.06
N SER A 455 -2.10 10.61 -2.79
CA SER A 455 -1.43 9.39 -2.32
C SER A 455 -2.40 8.19 -2.28
N ASN A 456 -3.69 8.42 -2.00
CA ASN A 456 -4.73 7.40 -2.00
C ASN A 456 -5.19 7.02 -3.41
N TYR A 457 -4.97 7.88 -4.42
CA TYR A 457 -5.57 7.73 -5.75
C TYR A 457 -5.31 6.37 -6.42
N LEU A 458 -4.08 5.85 -6.34
CA LEU A 458 -3.77 4.52 -6.90
C LEU A 458 -4.56 3.41 -6.18
N TRP A 459 -4.79 3.51 -4.88
CA TRP A 459 -5.63 2.56 -4.15
C TRP A 459 -7.10 2.67 -4.57
N GLU A 460 -7.63 3.90 -4.59
CA GLU A 460 -9.03 4.17 -4.91
C GLU A 460 -9.38 3.74 -6.32
N ALA A 461 -8.50 4.02 -7.29
CA ALA A 461 -8.69 3.58 -8.67
C ALA A 461 -8.72 2.05 -8.81
N TRP A 462 -7.83 1.33 -8.12
CA TRP A 462 -7.85 -0.14 -8.12
C TRP A 462 -9.07 -0.73 -7.41
N MET A 463 -9.56 -0.07 -6.35
CA MET A 463 -10.72 -0.50 -5.59
C MET A 463 -12.05 -0.05 -6.20
N GLN A 464 -12.03 0.74 -7.29
CA GLN A 464 -13.20 1.34 -7.93
C GLN A 464 -14.01 2.22 -6.96
N PHE A 465 -13.32 2.93 -6.08
CA PHE A 465 -13.97 3.91 -5.22
C PHE A 465 -14.26 5.20 -5.99
N ASP A 466 -15.29 5.91 -5.56
CA ASP A 466 -15.57 7.25 -6.09
C ASP A 466 -14.41 8.19 -5.74
N THR A 467 -13.91 8.92 -6.74
CA THR A 467 -12.82 9.90 -6.61
C THR A 467 -13.32 11.33 -6.65
N SER A 468 -14.64 11.56 -6.78
CA SER A 468 -15.22 12.90 -6.82
C SER A 468 -14.94 13.73 -5.55
N TRP A 469 -14.73 13.05 -4.42
CA TRP A 469 -14.39 13.65 -3.13
C TRP A 469 -13.10 14.47 -3.16
N LEU A 470 -12.19 14.19 -4.09
CA LEU A 470 -10.94 14.94 -4.27
C LEU A 470 -11.19 16.44 -4.41
N GLN A 471 -12.31 16.85 -5.02
CA GLN A 471 -12.67 18.26 -5.20
C GLN A 471 -13.01 18.96 -3.87
N GLN A 472 -13.39 18.19 -2.86
CA GLN A 472 -13.86 18.65 -1.55
C GLN A 472 -12.81 18.48 -0.45
N GLU A 473 -11.65 17.88 -0.75
CA GLU A 473 -10.63 17.64 0.26
C GLU A 473 -10.09 18.96 0.87
N VAL A 474 -9.67 18.88 2.13
CA VAL A 474 -9.11 20.03 2.87
C VAL A 474 -7.59 19.96 2.78
N ILE A 475 -7.01 20.57 1.74
CA ILE A 475 -5.56 20.59 1.49
C ILE A 475 -5.17 21.87 0.73
N ILE A 476 -3.90 22.25 0.79
CA ILE A 476 -3.31 23.18 -0.19
C ILE A 476 -2.65 22.36 -1.29
N ASN A 477 -3.11 22.56 -2.53
CA ASN A 477 -2.64 21.89 -3.73
C ASN A 477 -2.74 22.80 -4.98
N PRO A 478 -1.71 23.62 -5.24
CA PRO A 478 -1.73 24.55 -6.36
C PRO A 478 -1.81 23.87 -7.74
N ALA A 479 -1.33 22.63 -7.87
CA ALA A 479 -1.42 21.86 -9.12
C ALA A 479 -2.87 21.49 -9.47
N ARG A 480 -3.77 21.54 -8.49
CA ARG A 480 -5.21 21.26 -8.62
C ARG A 480 -6.06 22.50 -8.37
N GLY A 481 -5.45 23.68 -8.28
CA GLY A 481 -6.13 24.93 -8.03
C GLY A 481 -6.72 25.07 -6.62
N LEU A 482 -6.20 24.33 -5.64
CA LEU A 482 -6.58 24.45 -4.23
C LEU A 482 -5.53 25.30 -3.51
N ASP A 483 -5.92 26.46 -3.01
CA ASP A 483 -5.00 27.39 -2.35
C ASP A 483 -5.21 27.50 -0.82
N GLU A 484 -4.53 28.44 -0.19
CA GLU A 484 -4.64 28.68 1.25
C GLU A 484 -6.03 29.22 1.66
N GLN A 485 -6.71 29.95 0.77
CA GLN A 485 -8.06 30.46 1.01
C GLN A 485 -9.09 29.32 0.96
N ASP A 486 -8.97 28.40 0.01
CA ASP A 486 -9.77 27.17 -0.01
C ASP A 486 -9.58 26.35 1.26
N TRP A 487 -8.32 26.14 1.66
CA TRP A 487 -7.99 25.40 2.88
C TRP A 487 -8.59 26.09 4.12
N LYS A 488 -8.44 27.41 4.24
CA LYS A 488 -9.00 28.19 5.35
C LYS A 488 -10.53 28.18 5.40
N TYR A 489 -11.21 28.13 4.25
CA TYR A 489 -12.67 28.11 4.20
C TYR A 489 -13.25 26.74 4.58
N ARG A 490 -12.52 25.66 4.28
CA ARG A 490 -12.96 24.28 4.53
C ARG A 490 -12.54 23.74 5.90
N MET A 491 -11.52 24.35 6.53
CA MET A 491 -11.15 24.16 7.93
C MET A 491 -12.07 24.96 8.86
#